data_AF-A0A5E7P6Z7-F1
#
_entry.id   AF-A0A5E7P6Z7-F1
#
_cell.length_a   1.000
_cell.length_b   1.000
_cell.length_c   1.000
_cell.angle_alpha   90.00
_cell.angle_beta   90.00
_cell.angle_gamma   90.00
#
_symmetry.space_group_name_H-M   'P 1'
#
loop_
_entity.id
_entity.type
_entity.pdbx_description
1 polymer ?
#
loop_
_entity_poly.entity_id
_entity_poly.type
_entity_poly.pdbx_seq_one_letter_code
_entity_poly.pdbx_strand_id
1 'polypeptide(L)'
;MAANLDPPTPHLPTGSLQEAWQDIARRLEQARDWNALELRTEHAQGWTSALLLAQVIDLDTYHAMVCVREHLYVRASSACRRPNNERL
;
A
#
# COMPACT_ATOMS: atom_id res chain seq x y z
N MET A 1 13.62 8.94 18.61
CA MET A 1 14.29 8.03 17.66
C MET A 1 13.19 7.19 17.03
N ALA A 2 12.77 7.51 15.80
CA ALA A 2 11.79 6.68 15.09
C ALA A 2 12.49 5.36 14.76
N ALA A 3 12.03 4.26 15.36
CA ALA A 3 12.56 2.96 15.03
C ALA A 3 12.30 2.73 13.52
N ASN A 4 13.37 2.48 12.76
CA ASN A 4 13.29 1.85 11.44
C ASN A 4 12.80 0.41 11.67
N LEU A 5 11.54 0.26 12.03
CA LEU A 5 10.87 -1.02 12.04
C LEU A 5 10.46 -1.26 10.58
N ASP A 6 11.01 -2.31 9.99
CA ASP A 6 10.46 -2.86 8.75
C ASP A 6 8.94 -3.04 8.94
N PRO A 7 8.13 -2.66 7.94
CA PRO A 7 6.70 -2.81 8.06
C PRO A 7 6.36 -4.30 8.28
N PRO A 8 5.30 -4.59 9.07
CA PRO A 8 4.93 -5.97 9.38
C PRO A 8 4.61 -6.73 8.08
N THR A 9 5.07 -7.97 7.95
CA THR A 9 4.69 -8.81 6.81
C THR A 9 3.27 -9.31 7.02
N PRO A 10 2.30 -8.97 6.16
CA PRO A 10 0.95 -9.46 6.28
C PRO A 10 0.92 -10.93 5.84
N HIS A 11 0.28 -11.76 6.65
CA HIS A 11 0.11 -13.18 6.41
C HIS A 11 -1.27 -13.43 5.80
N LEU A 12 -1.33 -13.53 4.47
CA LEU A 12 -2.59 -13.83 3.78
C LEU A 12 -2.88 -15.34 3.78
N PRO A 13 -4.16 -15.74 3.83
CA PRO A 13 -4.56 -17.13 4.08
C PRO A 13 -4.23 -18.09 2.93
N THR A 14 -3.88 -17.58 1.75
CA THR A 14 -3.47 -18.38 0.59
C THR A 14 -2.29 -17.76 -0.14
N GLY A 15 -1.48 -18.59 -0.80
CA GLY A 15 -0.36 -18.13 -1.62
C GLY A 15 -0.79 -17.17 -2.74
N SER A 16 -1.91 -17.43 -3.41
CA SER A 16 -2.41 -16.57 -4.48
C SER A 16 -2.81 -15.18 -3.98
N LEU A 17 -3.39 -15.07 -2.77
CA LEU A 17 -3.67 -13.77 -2.16
C LEU A 17 -2.36 -13.05 -1.79
N GLN A 18 -1.37 -13.78 -1.27
CA GLN A 18 -0.04 -13.24 -0.98
C GLN A 18 0.62 -12.66 -2.24
N GLU A 19 0.59 -13.39 -3.35
CA GLU A 19 1.14 -12.95 -4.63
C GLU A 19 0.39 -11.73 -5.18
N ALA A 20 -0.94 -11.71 -5.10
CA ALA A 20 -1.76 -10.58 -5.51
C ALA A 20 -1.41 -9.31 -4.70
N TRP A 21 -1.24 -9.45 -3.39
CA TRP A 21 -0.81 -8.34 -2.54
C TRP A 21 0.59 -7.85 -2.90
N GLN A 22 1.54 -8.76 -3.14
CA GLN A 22 2.90 -8.40 -3.57
C GLN A 22 2.89 -7.66 -4.91
N ASP A 23 2.00 -8.01 -5.85
CA ASP A 23 1.86 -7.28 -7.10
C ASP A 23 1.33 -5.86 -6.88
N ILE A 24 0.31 -5.69 -6.03
CA ILE A 24 -0.21 -4.37 -5.63
C ILE A 24 0.89 -3.52 -4.98
N ALA A 25 1.63 -4.10 -4.02
CA ALA A 25 2.73 -3.44 -3.33
C ALA A 25 3.83 -2.98 -4.31
N ARG A 26 4.24 -3.86 -5.24
CA ARG A 26 5.23 -3.54 -6.27
C ARG A 26 4.76 -2.40 -7.18
N ARG A 27 3.48 -2.38 -7.56
CA ARG A 27 2.90 -1.30 -8.37
C ARG A 27 2.90 0.03 -7.61
N LEU A 28 2.66 0.04 -6.30
CA LEU A 28 2.76 1.25 -5.48
C LEU A 28 4.18 1.82 -5.50
N GLU A 29 5.20 0.99 -5.26
CA GLU A 29 6.60 1.43 -5.28
C GLU A 29 7.05 1.97 -6.64
N GLN A 30 6.47 1.45 -7.72
CA GLN A 30 6.78 1.84 -9.09
C GLN A 30 5.93 3.03 -9.59
N ALA A 31 5.15 3.69 -8.73
CA ALA A 31 4.49 4.93 -9.09
C ALA A 31 5.55 6.01 -9.35
N ARG A 32 5.53 6.62 -10.54
CA ARG A 32 6.51 7.65 -10.96
C ARG A 32 5.96 9.07 -10.87
N ASP A 33 4.65 9.20 -10.76
CA ASP A 33 3.91 10.44 -10.63
C ASP A 33 2.83 10.31 -9.56
N TRP A 34 2.37 11.45 -9.04
CA TRP A 34 1.46 11.50 -7.90
C TRP A 34 0.07 10.94 -8.21
N ASN A 35 -0.47 11.20 -9.40
CA ASN A 35 -1.79 10.70 -9.77
C ASN A 35 -1.80 9.17 -9.82
N ALA A 36 -0.75 8.56 -10.39
CA ALA A 36 -0.59 7.11 -10.38
C ALA A 36 -0.43 6.55 -8.97
N LEU A 37 0.28 7.26 -8.07
CA LEU A 37 0.46 6.85 -6.68
C LEU A 37 -0.87 6.90 -5.90
N GLU A 38 -1.64 7.98 -6.03
CA GLU A 38 -2.95 8.12 -5.37
C GLU A 38 -3.91 7.03 -5.81
N LEU A 39 -4.10 6.86 -7.12
CA LEU A 39 -5.01 5.85 -7.67
C LEU A 39 -4.63 4.43 -7.21
N ARG A 40 -3.34 4.10 -7.20
CA ARG A 40 -2.86 2.78 -6.75
C ARG A 40 -3.07 2.59 -5.25
N THR A 41 -2.93 3.65 -4.46
CA THR A 41 -3.15 3.63 -3.01
C THR A 41 -4.62 3.40 -2.68
N GLU A 42 -5.51 4.12 -3.37
CA GLU A 42 -6.96 3.94 -3.25
C GLU A 42 -7.39 2.52 -3.65
N HIS A 43 -6.88 2.00 -4.76
CA HIS A 43 -7.14 0.63 -5.19
C HIS A 43 -6.67 -0.38 -4.14
N ALA A 44 -5.45 -0.22 -3.60
CA ALA A 44 -4.93 -1.08 -2.55
C ALA A 44 -5.81 -1.03 -1.29
N GLN A 45 -6.27 0.16 -0.88
CA GLN A 45 -7.18 0.31 0.25
C GLN A 45 -8.52 -0.39 0.00
N GLY A 46 -9.15 -0.17 -1.15
CA GLY A 46 -10.40 -0.83 -1.50
C GLY A 46 -10.28 -2.35 -1.49
N TRP A 47 -9.19 -2.89 -2.02
CA TRP A 47 -8.91 -4.33 -2.01
C TRP A 47 -8.75 -4.88 -0.60
N THR A 48 -7.93 -4.25 0.25
CA THR A 48 -7.73 -4.69 1.64
C THR A 48 -9.02 -4.61 2.46
N SER A 49 -9.83 -3.55 2.28
CA SER A 49 -11.13 -3.43 2.93
C SER A 49 -12.13 -4.49 2.45
N ALA A 50 -12.13 -4.85 1.17
CA ALA A 50 -12.99 -5.89 0.63
C ALA A 50 -12.66 -7.27 1.25
N LEU A 51 -11.38 -7.59 1.45
CA LEU A 51 -10.97 -8.84 2.11
C LEU A 51 -11.45 -8.91 3.56
N LEU A 52 -11.37 -7.81 4.31
CA LEU A 52 -11.87 -7.73 5.68
C LEU A 52 -13.41 -7.89 5.73
N LEU A 53 -14.13 -7.16 4.87
CA LEU A 53 -15.60 -7.23 4.80
C LEU A 53 -16.11 -8.61 4.38
N ALA A 54 -15.40 -9.28 3.48
CA ALA A 54 -15.66 -10.66 3.08
C ALA A 54 -15.21 -11.69 4.13
N GLN A 55 -14.62 -11.26 5.26
CA GLN A 55 -14.08 -12.11 6.33
C GLN A 55 -13.02 -13.11 5.83
N VAL A 56 -12.29 -12.75 4.78
CA VAL A 56 -11.15 -13.54 4.27
C VAL A 56 -9.93 -13.36 5.17
N ILE A 57 -9.79 -12.17 5.76
CA ILE A 57 -8.73 -11.82 6.71
C ILE A 57 -9.33 -11.27 8.00
N ASP A 58 -8.58 -11.37 9.09
CA ASP A 58 -8.93 -10.74 10.36
C ASP A 58 -8.49 -9.27 10.41
N LEU A 59 -8.87 -8.61 11.51
CA LEU A 59 -8.57 -7.19 11.74
C LEU A 59 -7.07 -6.93 11.91
N ASP A 60 -6.33 -7.86 12.50
CA ASP A 60 -4.88 -7.71 12.71
C ASP A 60 -4.12 -7.78 11.38
N THR A 61 -4.50 -8.73 10.52
CA THR A 61 -3.98 -8.85 9.16
C THR A 61 -4.33 -7.61 8.33
N TYR A 62 -5.55 -7.10 8.46
CA TYR A 62 -5.96 -5.84 7.83
C TYR A 62 -5.05 -4.67 8.26
N HIS A 63 -4.80 -4.51 9.57
CA HIS A 63 -3.92 -3.45 10.06
C HIS A 63 -2.46 -3.61 9.59
N ALA A 64 -1.94 -4.84 9.53
CA ALA A 64 -0.62 -5.10 8.99
C ALA A 64 -0.51 -4.66 7.51
N MET A 65 -1.51 -5.00 6.70
CA MET A 65 -1.56 -4.59 5.29
C MET A 65 -1.68 -3.07 5.12
N VAL A 66 -2.47 -2.41 5.97
CA VAL A 66 -2.58 -0.94 5.99
C VAL A 66 -1.23 -0.30 6.31
N CYS A 67 -0.53 -0.79 7.33
CA CYS A 67 0.78 -0.27 7.73
C CYS A 67 1.81 -0.41 6.61
N VAL A 68 1.84 -1.56 5.92
CA VAL A 68 2.69 -1.77 4.74
C VAL A 68 2.34 -0.78 3.63
N ARG A 69 1.06 -0.63 3.29
CA ARG A 69 0.63 0.32 2.25
C ARG A 69 1.09 1.74 2.57
N GLU A 70 0.93 2.19 3.81
CA GLU A 70 1.34 3.52 4.25
C GLU A 70 2.86 3.71 4.15
N HIS A 71 3.63 2.70 4.53
CA HIS A 71 5.09 2.72 4.36
C HIS A 71 5.47 2.84 2.88
N LEU A 72 4.86 2.02 2.01
CA LEU A 72 5.11 2.06 0.57
C LEU A 72 4.70 3.40 -0.04
N TYR A 73 3.57 3.97 0.39
CA TYR A 73 3.12 5.28 -0.02
C TYR A 73 4.14 6.36 0.34
N VAL A 74 4.59 6.42 1.60
CA VAL A 74 5.60 7.37 2.06
C VAL A 74 6.88 7.21 1.23
N ARG A 75 7.34 5.98 1.03
CA ARG A 75 8.53 5.70 0.22
C ARG A 75 8.37 6.17 -1.23
N ALA A 76 7.30 5.79 -1.90
CA ALA A 76 7.04 6.15 -3.30
C ALA A 76 6.79 7.65 -3.47
N SER A 77 6.15 8.30 -2.49
CA SER A 77 5.88 9.74 -2.50
C SER A 77 7.15 10.58 -2.55
N SER A 78 8.24 10.10 -1.93
CA SER A 78 9.56 10.75 -1.96
C SER A 78 10.22 10.67 -3.34
N ALA A 79 9.86 9.67 -4.16
CA ALA A 79 10.39 9.46 -5.50
C ALA A 79 9.47 10.02 -6.62
N CYS A 80 8.20 10.32 -6.31
CA CYS A 80 7.23 10.81 -7.27
C CYS A 80 7.49 12.28 -7.65
N ARG A 81 7.47 12.58 -8.96
CA ARG A 81 7.54 13.96 -9.46
C ARG A 81 6.28 14.73 -9.05
N ARG A 82 6.39 15.62 -8.08
CA ARG A 82 5.29 16.50 -7.61
C ARG A 82 4.60 17.20 -8.79
N PRO A 83 3.27 17.32 -8.79
CA PRO A 83 2.62 18.25 -9.71
C PRO A 83 3.19 19.65 -9.44
N ASN A 84 3.62 20.33 -10.50
CA ASN A 84 4.12 21.71 -10.45
C ASN A 84 2.98 22.63 -9.98
N ASN A 85 2.84 22.83 -8.67
CA ASN A 85 1.96 23.84 -8.09
C ASN A 85 2.74 25.09 -7.64
N GLU A 86 3.74 25.50 -8.44
CA GLU A 86 4.53 26.73 -8.22
C GLU A 86 4.37 27.72 -9.39
N ARG A 87 3.13 28.00 -9.78
CA ARG A 87 2.79 29.18 -10.60
C ARG A 87 1.44 29.75 -10.19
N LEU A 88 1.41 30.38 -9.01
CA LEU A 88 0.47 31.46 -8.68
C LEU A 88 1.25 32.57 -7.99
#